data_AF-A0A920TDP4-F1
#
_entry.id   AF-A0A920TDP4-F1
#
_cell.length_a   1.000
_cell.length_b   1.000
_cell.length_c   1.000
_cell.angle_alpha   90.00
_cell.angle_beta   90.00
_cell.angle_gamma   90.00
#
_symmetry.space_group_name_H-M   'P 1'
#
loop_
_entity.id
_entity.type
_entity.pdbx_description
1 polymer ?
#
loop_
_entity_poly.entity_id
_entity_poly.type
_entity_poly.pdbx_seq_one_letter_code
_entity_poly.pdbx_strand_id
1 'polypeptide(L)' 'MQQYIIRRVLLAIPTIIGITILIFMVLRVLPGDPLEQVFSEEQGLMVLSDEELAYARKTLGLDKPLYLQYLIWTGQFFAI' A
#
# COMPACT_ATOMS: atom_id res chain seq x y z
N MET A 1 27.53 24.43 -0.32
CA MET A 1 26.05 24.36 -0.43
C MET A 1 25.55 23.07 -1.11
N GLN A 2 26.02 22.70 -2.32
CA GLN A 2 25.55 21.46 -3.00
C GLN A 2 25.78 20.17 -2.20
N GLN A 3 26.97 19.98 -1.60
CA GLN A 3 27.25 18.80 -0.76
C GLN A 3 26.34 18.70 0.48
N TYR A 4 25.93 19.85 1.04
CA TYR A 4 25.01 19.90 2.17
C TYR A 4 23.58 19.49 1.76
N ILE A 5 23.13 19.95 0.58
CA ILE A 5 21.82 19.57 0.01
C ILE A 5 21.79 18.07 -0.30
N ILE A 6 22.82 17.53 -0.94
CA ILE A 6 22.91 16.10 -1.27
C ILE A 6 22.88 15.25 0.01
N ARG A 7 23.64 15.64 1.04
CA ARG A 7 23.64 14.92 2.33
C ARG A 7 22.27 14.97 3.01
N ARG A 8 21.56 16.10 2.95
CA ARG A 8 20.19 16.23 3.47
C ARG A 8 19.20 15.34 2.72
N VAL A 9 19.26 15.31 1.39
CA VAL A 9 18.38 14.48 0.56
C VAL A 9 18.65 12.99 0.81
N LEU A 10 19.92 12.59 0.89
CA LEU A 10 20.29 11.21 1.23
C LEU A 10 19.81 10.77 2.60
N LEU A 11 19.76 11.68 3.59
CA LEU A 11 19.19 11.41 4.91
C LEU A 11 17.65 11.43 4.91
N ALA A 12 17.02 12.16 3.99
CA ALA A 12 15.56 12.19 3.86
C ALA A 12 15.01 10.86 3.31
N ILE A 13 15.72 10.23 2.38
CA ILE A 13 15.32 8.93 1.77
C ILE A 13 15.02 7.84 2.83
N PRO A 14 15.91 7.48 3.76
CA PRO A 14 15.63 6.45 4.76
C PRO A 14 14.49 6.85 5.71
N THR A 15 14.35 8.15 6.00
CA THR A 15 13.25 8.65 6.82
C THR A 15 11.90 8.46 6.13
N ILE A 16 11.82 8.79 4.83
CA ILE A 16 10.63 8.58 4.01
C ILE A 16 10.30 7.09 3.90
N ILE A 17 11.30 6.25 3.64
CA ILE A 17 11.12 4.79 3.60
C ILE A 17 10.56 4.29 4.94
N GLY A 18 11.16 4.69 6.07
CA GLY A 18 10.69 4.31 7.39
C GLY A 18 9.22 4.69 7.63
N ILE A 19 8.83 5.92 7.29
CA ILE A 19 7.44 6.39 7.41
C ILE A 19 6.50 5.59 6.50
N THR A 20 6.88 5.32 5.25
CA THR A 20 6.04 4.55 4.31
C THR A 20 5.83 3.10 4.79
N ILE A 21 6.85 2.47 5.36
CA ILE A 21 6.73 1.14 5.97
C ILE A 21 5.80 1.18 7.17
N LEU A 22 5.93 2.19 8.04
CA LEU A 22 5.04 2.37 9.19
C LEU A 22 3.59 2.53 8.76
N ILE A 23 3.31 3.40 7.78
CA ILE A 23 1.97 3.59 7.22
C ILE A 23 1.44 2.27 6.65
N PHE A 24 2.25 1.57 5.85
CA PHE A 24 1.86 0.28 5.28
C PHE A 24 1.52 -0.75 6.36
N MET A 25 2.31 -0.83 7.44
CA MET A 25 2.02 -1.72 8.55
C MET A 25 0.75 -1.32 9.29
N VAL A 26 0.54 -0.03 9.57
CA VAL A 26 -0.68 0.46 10.21
C VAL A 26 -1.92 0.10 9.38
N LEU A 27 -1.87 0.34 8.06
CA LEU A 27 -2.95 -0.01 7.15
C LEU A 27 -3.25 -1.50 7.12
N ARG A 28 -2.25 -2.34 7.38
CA ARG A 28 -2.41 -3.81 7.40
C ARG A 28 -2.83 -4.37 8.74
N VAL A 29 -2.56 -3.64 9.82
CA VAL A 29 -2.99 -3.98 11.19
C VAL A 29 -4.44 -3.59 11.41
N LEU A 30 -4.99 -2.64 10.63
CA LEU A 30 -6.41 -2.35 10.63
C LEU A 30 -7.20 -3.65 10.34
N PRO A 31 -8.09 -4.08 11.25
CA PRO A 31 -8.87 -5.29 11.05
C PRO A 31 -9.86 -5.07 9.90
N GLY A 32 -9.64 -5.79 8.80
CA GLY A 32 -10.47 -5.78 7.60
C GLY A 32 -9.59 -5.81 6.35
N ASP A 33 -9.89 -6.70 5.41
CA ASP A 33 -9.25 -6.66 4.10
C ASP A 33 -9.63 -5.31 3.45
N PRO A 34 -8.67 -4.48 3.00
CA PRO A 34 -8.98 -3.25 2.29
C PRO A 34 -9.93 -3.48 1.12
N LEU A 35 -9.89 -4.66 0.50
CA LEU A 35 -10.88 -5.05 -0.50
C LEU A 35 -12.27 -5.26 0.08
N GLU A 36 -12.38 -5.95 1.22
CA GLU A 36 -13.67 -6.14 1.88
C GLU A 36 -14.24 -4.81 2.35
N GLN A 37 -13.42 -3.86 2.82
CA GLN A 37 -13.91 -2.54 3.21
C GLN A 37 -14.32 -1.68 2.00
N VAL A 38 -13.49 -1.63 0.96
CA VAL A 38 -13.78 -0.88 -0.28
C VAL A 38 -14.97 -1.46 -1.04
N PHE A 39 -15.24 -2.77 -0.90
CA PHE A 39 -16.36 -3.44 -1.56
C PHE A 39 -17.47 -3.87 -0.58
N SER A 40 -17.42 -3.40 0.67
CA SER A 40 -18.48 -3.63 1.66
C SER A 40 -19.63 -2.68 1.45
N GLU A 41 -20.83 -3.20 1.73
CA GLU A 41 -22.08 -2.46 1.71
C GLU A 41 -22.05 -1.21 2.61
N GLU A 42 -21.22 -1.19 3.66
CA GLU A 42 -21.03 -0.05 4.57
C GLU A 42 -20.42 1.20 3.90
N GLN A 43 -19.60 1.06 2.85
CA GLN A 43 -18.96 2.19 2.17
C GLN A 43 -19.61 2.56 0.82
N GLY A 44 -20.67 1.85 0.40
CA GLY A 44 -21.47 2.19 -0.79
C GLY A 44 -20.77 2.00 -2.14
N LEU A 45 -19.62 1.34 -2.15
CA LEU A 45 -18.82 1.03 -3.34
C LEU A 45 -19.03 -0.46 -3.65
N MET A 46 -19.80 -0.75 -4.70
CA MET A 46 -19.95 -2.04 -5.41
C MET A 46 -19.79 -3.34 -4.59
N VAL A 47 -20.89 -4.07 -4.35
CA VAL A 47 -20.82 -5.43 -3.76
C VAL A 47 -20.27 -6.40 -4.82
N LEU A 48 -19.05 -6.89 -4.61
CA LEU A 48 -18.46 -7.97 -5.42
C LEU A 48 -18.90 -9.33 -4.89
N SER A 49 -19.21 -10.26 -5.78
CA SER A 49 -19.33 -11.69 -5.44
C SER A 49 -18.00 -12.25 -4.93
N ASP A 50 -18.03 -13.39 -4.22
CA ASP A 50 -16.82 -14.04 -3.70
C ASP A 50 -15.78 -14.33 -4.80
N GLU A 51 -16.24 -14.65 -6.02
CA GLU A 51 -15.38 -14.88 -7.17
C GLU A 51 -14.71 -13.59 -7.66
N GLU A 52 -15.45 -12.49 -7.70
CA GLU A 52 -14.93 -11.17 -8.07
C GLU A 52 -13.95 -10.64 -7.02
N LEU A 53 -14.21 -10.87 -5.73
CA LEU A 53 -13.28 -10.54 -4.64
C LEU A 53 -11.98 -11.33 -4.75
N ALA A 54 -12.05 -12.63 -5.05
CA ALA A 54 -10.86 -13.46 -5.26
C ALA A 54 -10.05 -13.01 -6.48
N TYR A 55 -10.74 -12.64 -7.57
CA TYR A 55 -10.11 -12.08 -8.76
C TYR A 55 -9.45 -10.72 -8.48
N ALA A 56 -10.11 -9.85 -7.72
CA ALA A 56 -9.59 -8.56 -7.29
C ALA A 56 -8.36 -8.72 -6.39
N ARG A 57 -8.38 -9.64 -5.42
CA ARG A 57 -7.22 -9.97 -4.55
C ARG A 57 -5.99 -10.33 -5.37
N LYS A 58 -6.18 -11.17 -6.39
CA LYS A 58 -5.09 -11.62 -7.27
C LYS A 58 -4.56 -10.50 -8.17
N THR A 59 -5.46 -9.65 -8.68
CA THR A 59 -5.09 -8.53 -9.58
C THR A 59 -4.36 -7.43 -8.82
N LEU A 60 -4.77 -7.15 -7.58
CA LEU A 60 -4.11 -6.18 -6.70
C LEU A 60 -2.84 -6.73 -6.03
N GLY A 61 -2.52 -8.01 -6.22
CA GLY A 61 -1.33 -8.64 -5.64
C GLY A 61 -1.41 -8.86 -4.13
N LEU A 62 -2.61 -8.83 -3.55
CA LEU A 62 -2.85 -9.04 -2.12
C LEU A 62 -2.64 -10.50 -1.70
N ASP A 63 -2.51 -11.40 -2.66
CA ASP A 63 -2.11 -12.80 -2.52
C ASP A 63 -0.59 -12.98 -2.26
N LYS A 64 0.22 -11.95 -2.49
CA LYS A 64 1.69 -12.04 -2.43
C LYS A 64 2.24 -11.86 -1.00
N PRO A 65 3.49 -12.27 -0.73
CA PRO A 65 4.17 -11.96 0.54
C PRO A 65 4.17 -10.46 0.90
N LEU A 66 4.24 -10.14 2.20
CA LEU A 66 4.16 -8.75 2.72
C LEU A 66 5.11 -7.77 2.00
N TYR A 67 6.35 -8.20 1.76
CA TYR A 67 7.37 -7.37 1.12
C TYR A 67 7.02 -7.04 -0.34
N LEU A 68 6.41 -7.99 -1.07
CA LEU A 68 5.94 -7.77 -2.44
C LEU A 68 4.74 -6.84 -2.48
N GLN A 69 3.81 -6.98 -1.54
CA GLN A 69 2.67 -6.07 -1.42
C GLN A 69 3.11 -4.63 -1.14
N TYR A 70 4.11 -4.44 -0.28
CA TYR A 70 4.71 -3.13 -0.04
C TYR A 70 5.32 -2.54 -1.32
N LEU A 71 6.12 -3.32 -2.07
CA LEU A 71 6.73 -2.84 -3.32
C LEU A 71 5.68 -2.48 -4.39
N ILE A 72 4.61 -3.27 -4.52
CA ILE A 72 3.52 -3.00 -5.47
C ILE A 72 2.78 -1.71 -5.05
N TRP A 73 2.40 -1.60 -3.78
CA TRP A 73 1.69 -0.44 -3.24
C TRP A 73 2.51 0.85 -3.37
N THR A 74 3.77 0.82 -2.94
CA THR A 74 4.68 1.96 -3.05
C THR A 74 5.00 2.29 -4.51
N GLY A 75 5.17 1.29 -5.37
CA GLY A 75 5.40 1.48 -6.81
C GLY A 75 4.21 2.16 -7.52
N GLN A 76 2.97 1.78 -7.18
CA GLN A 76 1.77 2.42 -7.70
C GLN A 76 1.66 3.89 -7.27
N PHE A 77 2.05 4.23 -6.04
CA PHE A 77 2.03 5.60 -5.55
C PHE A 77 2.98 6.53 -6.33
N PHE A 78 4.14 6.03 -6.77
CA PHE A 78 5.11 6.81 -7.55
C PHE A 78 4.87 6.76 -9.07
N ALA A 79 3.97 5.89 -9.54
CA ALA A 79 3.64 5.73 -10.96
C ALA A 79 2.52 6.66 -11.45
N ILE A 80 1.97 7.50 -10.56
CA ILE A 80 0.93 8.52 -10.81
C ILE A 80 1.58 9.88 -10.96
#